data_AF-A0A4Y8RY57-F1
#
_entry.id   AF-A0A4Y8RY57-F1
#
_cell.length_a   1.000
_cell.length_b   1.000
_cell.length_c   1.000
_cell.angle_alpha   90.00
_cell.angle_beta   90.00
_cell.angle_gamma   90.00
#
_symmetry.space_group_name_H-M   'P 1'
#
loop_
_entity.id
_entity.type
_entity.pdbx_description
1 polymer ?
#
loop_
_entity_poly.entity_id
_entity_poly.type
_entity_poly.pdbx_seq_one_letter_code
_entity_poly.pdbx_strand_id
1 'polypeptide(L)'
;LSGKDIKRYQINWDNKWIIFTRKGIDIDQYPSIKEYLNSYYEKLKPRNNNEPTGRKPGPYKWFEIQDNVAYYKDFEKPKIAWGNLALNGQFSLVDAGYYINAPSSFIATNETYLVGILNSKLADFYIKQLGVTRNGGYFEYKPMFVEQLPIPAISKDIQMQLVLLIEKLSASPSLKKQIEEKIDDVVFSLYNITLEEKQLIYKDAFINKSISSEESLKIS
;
A
#
# COMPACT_ATOMS: atom_id res chain seq x y z
N LEU A 1 1.56 9.00 2.68
CA LEU A 1 1.31 7.76 3.45
C LEU A 1 2.53 6.86 3.36
N SER A 2 3.11 6.56 4.51
CA SER A 2 4.11 5.51 4.67
C SER A 2 3.45 4.15 4.91
N GLY A 3 4.20 3.06 4.83
CA GLY A 3 3.63 1.71 4.98
C GLY A 3 2.95 1.48 6.33
N LYS A 4 3.40 2.16 7.38
CA LYS A 4 2.76 2.10 8.71
C LYS A 4 1.37 2.75 8.74
N ASP A 5 1.12 3.72 7.85
CA ASP A 5 -0.15 4.46 7.77
C ASP A 5 -1.21 3.66 7.00
N ILE A 6 -0.79 2.67 6.21
CA ILE A 6 -1.68 1.83 5.42
C ILE A 6 -1.99 0.57 6.24
N LYS A 7 -3.25 0.41 6.66
CA LYS A 7 -3.72 -0.77 7.39
C LYS A 7 -4.63 -1.61 6.51
N ARG A 8 -5.11 -2.72 7.04
CA ARG A 8 -6.09 -3.58 6.39
C ARG A 8 -7.46 -2.87 6.36
N TYR A 9 -7.92 -2.51 5.16
CA TYR A 9 -9.18 -1.79 4.87
C TYR A 9 -9.29 -0.35 5.36
N GLN A 10 -8.24 0.25 5.91
CA GLN A 10 -8.25 1.64 6.34
C GLN A 10 -6.87 2.30 6.24
N ILE A 11 -6.87 3.62 6.13
CA ILE A 11 -5.68 4.46 6.28
C ILE A 11 -5.69 5.17 7.64
N ASN A 12 -4.54 5.22 8.29
CA ASN A 12 -4.30 5.97 9.52
C ASN A 12 -3.35 7.13 9.21
N TRP A 13 -3.88 8.21 8.65
CA TRP A 13 -3.06 9.35 8.26
C TRP A 13 -2.55 10.14 9.48
N ASP A 14 -1.25 10.41 9.51
CA ASP A 14 -0.51 11.02 10.62
C ASP A 14 -0.26 12.53 10.39
N ASN A 15 -1.22 13.25 9.78
CA ASN A 15 -1.15 14.69 9.48
C ASN A 15 0.13 15.15 8.73
N LYS A 16 0.74 14.25 7.95
CA LYS A 16 1.98 14.52 7.21
C LYS A 16 1.68 14.95 5.78
N TRP A 17 2.38 16.01 5.37
CA TRP A 17 2.30 16.64 4.06
C TRP A 17 3.66 16.60 3.35
N ILE A 18 3.64 16.79 2.04
CA ILE A 18 4.86 16.92 1.22
C ILE A 18 4.83 18.25 0.45
N ILE A 19 5.99 18.88 0.30
CA ILE A 19 6.18 19.98 -0.65
C ILE A 19 6.63 19.36 -1.97
N PHE A 20 5.72 19.33 -2.95
CA PHE A 20 5.94 18.69 -4.24
C PHE A 20 6.29 19.70 -5.34
N THR A 21 7.55 20.12 -5.40
CA THR A 21 8.08 21.04 -6.41
C THR A 21 8.56 20.29 -7.65
N ARG A 22 7.64 19.85 -8.51
CA ARG A 22 8.00 19.20 -9.79
C ARG A 22 8.71 20.15 -10.76
N LYS A 23 9.41 19.60 -11.76
CA LYS A 23 9.99 20.40 -12.85
C LYS A 23 8.95 21.27 -13.54
N GLY A 24 9.35 22.51 -13.86
CA GLY A 24 8.49 23.51 -14.50
C GLY A 24 7.44 24.12 -13.55
N ILE A 25 7.63 24.02 -12.24
CA ILE A 25 6.82 24.79 -11.29
C ILE A 25 7.30 26.25 -11.29
N ASP A 26 6.35 27.18 -11.25
CA ASP A 26 6.64 28.59 -11.02
C ASP A 26 6.68 28.85 -9.50
N ILE A 27 7.88 28.79 -8.92
CA ILE A 27 8.07 28.92 -7.48
C ILE A 27 7.71 30.31 -6.95
N ASP A 28 7.71 31.33 -7.82
CA ASP A 28 7.42 32.71 -7.44
C ASP A 28 5.93 32.91 -7.12
N GLN A 29 5.06 32.00 -7.55
CA GLN A 29 3.65 31.94 -7.12
C GLN A 29 3.48 31.45 -5.67
N TYR A 30 4.55 30.94 -5.04
CA TYR A 30 4.52 30.35 -3.70
C TYR A 30 5.61 30.96 -2.79
N PRO A 31 5.52 32.26 -2.46
CA PRO A 31 6.60 32.99 -1.77
C PRO A 31 7.02 32.37 -0.43
N SER A 32 6.05 31.93 0.41
CA SER A 32 6.36 31.29 1.70
C SER A 32 7.05 29.94 1.53
N ILE A 33 6.70 29.17 0.50
CA ILE A 33 7.38 27.90 0.19
C ILE A 33 8.77 28.16 -0.36
N LYS A 34 8.93 29.17 -1.22
CA LYS A 34 10.23 29.60 -1.74
C LYS A 34 11.17 29.99 -0.60
N GLU A 35 10.71 30.81 0.33
CA GLU A 35 11.47 31.24 1.51
C GLU A 35 11.86 30.05 2.38
N TYR A 36 10.91 29.17 2.69
CA TYR A 36 11.17 27.95 3.45
C TYR A 36 12.24 27.07 2.78
N LEU A 37 12.11 26.80 1.48
CA LEU A 37 13.09 25.99 0.74
C LEU A 37 14.45 26.68 0.64
N ASN A 38 14.48 28.02 0.56
CA ASN A 38 15.72 28.79 0.47
C ASN A 38 16.60 28.61 1.72
N SER A 39 16.00 28.39 2.91
CA SER A 39 16.76 28.03 4.12
C SER A 39 17.58 26.73 3.98
N TYR A 40 17.25 25.90 2.97
CA TYR A 40 17.96 24.66 2.64
C TYR A 40 18.75 24.74 1.33
N TYR A 41 18.90 25.92 0.72
CA TYR A 41 19.45 26.11 -0.63
C TYR A 41 20.71 25.28 -0.93
N GLU A 42 21.72 25.35 -0.05
CA GLU A 42 23.00 24.62 -0.20
C GLU A 42 22.84 23.09 -0.22
N LYS A 43 21.75 22.55 0.34
CA LYS A 43 21.41 21.12 0.33
C LYS A 43 20.54 20.74 -0.87
N LEU A 44 19.78 21.68 -1.44
CA LEU A 44 18.83 21.38 -2.53
C LEU A 44 19.40 21.67 -3.93
N LYS A 45 20.35 22.59 -4.05
CA LYS A 45 20.99 22.93 -5.34
C LYS A 45 21.65 21.70 -5.98
N PRO A 46 21.63 21.58 -7.32
CA PRO A 46 22.49 20.62 -8.01
C PRO A 46 23.94 20.97 -7.72
N ARG A 47 24.70 20.01 -7.18
CA ARG A 47 26.12 20.22 -6.91
C ARG A 47 26.94 20.11 -8.20
N ASN A 48 28.07 20.79 -8.24
CA ASN A 48 29.14 20.46 -9.19
C ASN A 48 29.97 19.28 -8.67
N ASN A 49 30.71 18.59 -9.54
CA ASN A 49 31.46 17.38 -9.17
C ASN A 49 32.46 17.56 -8.01
N ASN A 50 32.85 18.80 -7.69
CA ASN A 50 33.83 19.14 -6.67
C ASN A 50 33.21 19.73 -5.39
N GLU A 51 31.89 19.86 -5.30
CA GLU A 51 31.22 20.42 -4.11
C GLU A 51 30.85 19.32 -3.10
N PRO A 52 31.09 19.53 -1.79
CA PRO A 52 30.78 18.54 -0.75
C PRO A 52 29.28 18.45 -0.43
N THR A 53 28.51 19.50 -0.73
CA THR A 53 27.06 19.60 -0.44
C THR A 53 26.26 19.80 -1.73
N GLY A 54 24.99 19.44 -1.67
CA GLY A 54 24.03 19.57 -2.77
C GLY A 54 23.61 18.21 -3.33
N ARG A 55 22.56 18.24 -4.15
CA ARG A 55 21.99 17.05 -4.78
C ARG A 55 22.78 16.66 -6.03
N LYS A 56 22.54 15.44 -6.54
CA LYS A 56 23.22 14.92 -7.74
C LYS A 56 23.12 15.92 -8.91
N PRO A 57 24.20 16.15 -9.70
CA PRO A 57 24.14 17.03 -10.85
C PRO A 57 22.99 16.68 -11.80
N GLY A 58 22.32 17.69 -12.37
CA GLY A 58 21.27 17.48 -13.36
C GLY A 58 20.54 18.75 -13.76
N PRO A 59 19.74 18.71 -14.84
CA PRO A 59 18.97 19.85 -15.33
C PRO A 59 17.66 19.99 -14.52
N TYR A 60 17.75 20.65 -13.37
CA TYR A 60 16.62 21.04 -12.53
C TYR A 60 17.01 22.29 -11.73
N LYS A 61 16.03 23.13 -11.42
CA LYS A 61 16.25 24.28 -10.53
C LYS A 61 16.43 23.77 -9.10
N TRP A 62 17.18 24.49 -8.27
CA TRP A 62 17.50 24.06 -6.89
C TRP A 62 16.29 23.71 -6.03
N PHE A 63 15.12 24.32 -6.28
CA PHE A 63 13.89 24.03 -5.57
C PHE A 63 13.11 22.86 -6.16
N GLU A 64 13.43 22.38 -7.37
CA GLU A 64 12.70 21.30 -8.04
C GLU A 64 13.17 19.92 -7.56
N ILE A 65 12.28 18.93 -7.67
CA ILE A 65 12.63 17.52 -7.52
C ILE A 65 13.51 17.09 -8.71
N GLN A 66 14.57 16.36 -8.39
CA GLN A 66 15.60 15.94 -9.34
C GLN A 66 15.05 15.00 -10.41
N ASP A 67 14.29 13.98 -9.99
CA ASP A 67 13.88 12.88 -10.84
C ASP A 67 12.67 13.22 -11.70
N ASN A 68 12.51 12.48 -12.81
CA ASN A 68 11.29 12.55 -13.62
C ASN A 68 10.15 11.88 -12.84
N VAL A 69 9.14 12.67 -12.53
CA VAL A 69 7.97 12.25 -11.76
C VAL A 69 6.72 12.11 -12.63
N ALA A 70 6.83 11.81 -13.94
CA ALA A 70 5.67 11.73 -14.84
C ALA A 70 4.50 10.87 -14.33
N TYR A 71 4.79 9.84 -13.51
CA TYR A 71 3.81 8.99 -12.82
C TYR A 71 3.02 9.71 -11.71
N TYR A 72 3.32 10.98 -11.38
CA TYR A 72 2.65 11.70 -10.29
C TYR A 72 1.14 11.81 -10.49
N LYS A 73 0.68 11.82 -11.75
CA LYS A 73 -0.74 11.85 -12.11
C LYS A 73 -1.51 10.65 -11.55
N ASP A 74 -0.84 9.54 -11.26
CA ASP A 74 -1.46 8.38 -10.65
C ASP A 74 -1.68 8.56 -9.14
N PHE A 75 -0.94 9.47 -8.47
CA PHE A 75 -1.28 9.90 -7.12
C PHE A 75 -2.56 10.73 -7.07
N GLU A 76 -2.93 11.39 -8.18
CA GLU A 76 -4.16 12.17 -8.33
C GLU A 76 -5.39 11.33 -8.68
N LYS A 77 -5.26 10.00 -8.69
CA LYS A 77 -6.36 9.05 -8.87
C LYS A 77 -6.64 8.29 -7.58
N PRO A 78 -7.85 7.74 -7.39
CA PRO A 78 -8.08 6.67 -6.42
C PRO A 78 -7.10 5.52 -6.66
N LYS A 79 -6.70 4.85 -5.57
CA LYS A 79 -5.71 3.77 -5.64
C LYS A 79 -5.92 2.75 -4.54
N ILE A 80 -5.42 1.55 -4.78
CA ILE A 80 -5.22 0.54 -3.74
C ILE A 80 -3.76 0.60 -3.33
N ALA A 81 -3.46 0.78 -2.05
CA ALA A 81 -2.10 0.86 -1.54
C ALA A 81 -1.85 -0.20 -0.45
N TRP A 82 -0.58 -0.58 -0.28
CA TRP A 82 -0.12 -1.51 0.75
C TRP A 82 1.36 -1.28 1.11
N GLY A 83 1.75 -1.71 2.31
CA GLY A 83 3.15 -1.70 2.75
C GLY A 83 3.96 -2.89 2.21
N ASN A 84 5.28 -2.74 2.07
CA ASN A 84 6.14 -3.83 1.58
C ASN A 84 6.27 -5.00 2.54
N LEU A 85 6.17 -4.79 3.85
CA LEU A 85 6.33 -5.83 4.87
C LEU A 85 5.09 -5.88 5.75
N ALA A 86 4.49 -7.07 5.88
CA ALA A 86 3.35 -7.30 6.77
C ALA A 86 3.26 -8.77 7.22
N LEU A 87 2.56 -9.03 8.33
CA LEU A 87 2.28 -10.40 8.80
C LEU A 87 1.15 -11.08 7.97
N ASN A 88 0.29 -10.25 7.38
CA ASN A 88 -0.82 -10.63 6.52
C ASN A 88 -1.10 -9.50 5.53
N GLY A 89 -1.90 -9.77 4.50
CA GLY A 89 -2.33 -8.75 3.53
C GLY A 89 -2.93 -7.52 4.21
N GLN A 90 -2.35 -6.36 3.94
CA GLN A 90 -2.78 -5.05 4.45
C GLN A 90 -2.99 -4.08 3.29
N PHE A 91 -4.05 -4.32 2.52
CA PHE A 91 -4.44 -3.50 1.39
C PHE A 91 -5.57 -2.54 1.79
N SER A 92 -5.51 -1.32 1.27
CA SER A 92 -6.53 -0.30 1.51
C SER A 92 -6.82 0.53 0.27
N LEU A 93 -8.08 0.96 0.16
CA LEU A 93 -8.42 2.09 -0.70
C LEU A 93 -7.83 3.36 -0.14
N VAL A 94 -7.34 4.18 -1.06
CA VAL A 94 -6.75 5.47 -0.81
C VAL A 94 -7.27 6.45 -1.85
N ASP A 95 -7.76 7.59 -1.38
CA ASP A 95 -8.31 8.62 -2.26
C ASP A 95 -7.23 9.27 -3.14
N ALA A 96 -7.70 10.02 -4.14
CA ALA A 96 -6.88 10.93 -4.92
C ALA A 96 -6.17 11.96 -4.02
N GLY A 97 -4.98 12.41 -4.42
CA GLY A 97 -4.20 13.42 -3.70
C GLY A 97 -3.33 12.87 -2.55
N TYR A 98 -3.50 11.59 -2.17
CA TYR A 98 -2.57 10.93 -1.26
C TYR A 98 -1.34 10.40 -1.99
N TYR A 99 -0.16 10.84 -1.55
CA TYR A 99 1.14 10.39 -2.05
C TYR A 99 1.67 9.21 -1.23
N ILE A 100 2.06 8.14 -1.91
CA ILE A 100 2.55 6.91 -1.27
C ILE A 100 4.07 6.95 -1.19
N ASN A 101 4.61 6.76 0.01
CA ASN A 101 6.03 6.78 0.29
C ASN A 101 6.60 5.36 0.23
N ALA A 102 7.66 5.19 -0.55
CA ALA A 102 8.41 3.93 -0.67
C ALA A 102 8.93 3.47 0.71
N PRO A 103 8.97 2.15 0.99
CA PRO A 103 8.81 1.03 0.05
C PRO A 103 7.35 0.60 -0.19
N SER A 104 6.36 1.36 0.29
CA SER A 104 4.95 1.06 0.04
C SER A 104 4.64 1.14 -1.46
N SER A 105 3.66 0.35 -1.89
CA SER A 105 3.27 0.23 -3.30
C SER A 105 1.79 0.56 -3.47
N PHE A 106 1.39 0.84 -4.71
CA PHE A 106 -0.01 1.08 -5.04
C PHE A 106 -0.36 0.68 -6.48
N ILE A 107 -1.65 0.50 -6.73
CA ILE A 107 -2.26 0.35 -8.06
C ILE A 107 -3.27 1.48 -8.21
N ALA A 108 -3.13 2.33 -9.24
CA ALA A 108 -4.11 3.38 -9.53
C ALA A 108 -5.36 2.76 -10.16
N THR A 109 -6.44 2.71 -9.38
CA THR A 109 -7.71 2.06 -9.76
C THR A 109 -8.81 2.52 -8.81
N ASN A 110 -10.05 2.48 -9.29
CA ASN A 110 -11.28 2.68 -8.52
C ASN A 110 -12.05 1.36 -8.29
N GLU A 111 -11.46 0.21 -8.61
CA GLU A 111 -12.08 -1.10 -8.48
C GLU A 111 -12.05 -1.62 -7.03
N THR A 112 -12.95 -1.10 -6.20
CA THR A 112 -13.03 -1.39 -4.75
C THR A 112 -13.09 -2.88 -4.41
N TYR A 113 -13.77 -3.69 -5.23
CA TYR A 113 -13.91 -5.12 -4.98
C TYR A 113 -12.56 -5.85 -4.88
N LEU A 114 -11.51 -5.34 -5.56
CA LEU A 114 -10.17 -5.90 -5.52
C LEU A 114 -9.57 -5.86 -4.12
N VAL A 115 -9.93 -4.87 -3.28
CA VAL A 115 -9.44 -4.79 -1.90
C VAL A 115 -9.95 -5.96 -1.07
N GLY A 116 -11.16 -6.45 -1.34
CA GLY A 116 -11.70 -7.65 -0.70
C GLY A 116 -10.93 -8.90 -1.11
N ILE A 117 -10.66 -9.05 -2.43
CA ILE A 117 -9.88 -10.19 -2.96
C ILE A 117 -8.46 -10.18 -2.40
N LEU A 118 -7.75 -9.05 -2.49
CA LEU A 118 -6.35 -8.91 -2.06
C LEU A 118 -6.15 -9.13 -0.55
N ASN A 119 -7.16 -8.76 0.25
CA ASN A 119 -7.12 -9.02 1.68
C ASN A 119 -7.62 -10.43 2.06
N SER A 120 -8.18 -11.23 1.15
CA SER A 120 -8.68 -12.57 1.49
C SER A 120 -7.57 -13.50 1.99
N LYS A 121 -7.96 -14.51 2.78
CA LYS A 121 -7.03 -15.58 3.21
C LYS A 121 -6.42 -16.34 2.03
N LEU A 122 -7.19 -16.53 0.96
CA LEU A 122 -6.71 -17.20 -0.25
C LEU A 122 -5.60 -16.40 -0.92
N ALA A 123 -5.80 -15.09 -1.11
CA ALA A 123 -4.78 -14.22 -1.70
C ALA A 123 -3.54 -14.13 -0.81
N ASP A 124 -3.74 -13.99 0.50
CA ASP A 124 -2.64 -13.98 1.48
C ASP A 124 -1.81 -15.26 1.41
N PHE A 125 -2.48 -16.41 1.43
CA PHE A 125 -1.84 -17.73 1.30
C PHE A 125 -1.04 -17.84 0.00
N TYR A 126 -1.65 -17.47 -1.13
CA TYR A 126 -1.01 -17.56 -2.45
C TYR A 126 0.23 -16.66 -2.54
N ILE A 127 0.12 -15.38 -2.17
CA ILE A 127 1.23 -14.42 -2.24
C ILE A 127 2.40 -14.87 -1.35
N LYS A 128 2.10 -15.45 -0.18
CA LYS A 128 3.13 -15.99 0.72
C LYS A 128 3.89 -17.17 0.14
N GLN A 129 3.32 -17.94 -0.80
CA GLN A 129 4.06 -18.99 -1.53
C GLN A 129 5.07 -18.43 -2.54
N LEU A 130 4.90 -17.17 -2.97
CA LEU A 130 5.79 -16.50 -3.91
C LEU A 130 6.91 -15.72 -3.21
N GLY A 131 6.62 -15.22 -2.01
CA GLY A 131 7.49 -14.33 -1.26
C GLY A 131 8.52 -15.04 -0.37
N VAL A 132 9.32 -14.23 0.30
CA VAL A 132 10.32 -14.69 1.30
C VAL A 132 9.89 -14.21 2.68
N THR A 133 9.92 -15.12 3.66
CA THR A 133 9.73 -14.78 5.07
C THR A 133 10.96 -14.06 5.63
N ARG A 134 10.73 -13.00 6.39
CA ARG A 134 11.75 -12.22 7.12
C ARG A 134 11.63 -12.49 8.63
N ASN A 135 12.63 -12.03 9.38
CA ASN A 135 12.63 -12.11 10.84
C ASN A 135 11.32 -11.53 11.43
N GLY A 136 10.78 -12.14 12.49
CA GLY A 136 9.52 -11.68 13.08
C GLY A 136 8.26 -12.22 12.38
N GLY A 137 8.40 -13.19 11.47
CA GLY A 137 7.29 -13.75 10.69
C GLY A 137 6.70 -12.80 9.62
N TYR A 138 7.40 -11.71 9.29
CA TYR A 138 6.96 -10.76 8.26
C TYR A 138 7.17 -11.31 6.86
N PHE A 139 6.23 -11.04 5.97
CA PHE A 139 6.29 -11.40 4.56
C PHE A 139 6.43 -10.15 3.68
N GLU A 140 7.13 -10.31 2.56
CA GLU A 140 7.26 -9.25 1.55
C GLU A 140 6.07 -9.29 0.58
N TYR A 141 5.31 -8.19 0.51
CA TYR A 141 4.25 -7.97 -0.47
C TYR A 141 4.76 -7.03 -1.57
N LYS A 142 5.76 -7.47 -2.33
CA LYS A 142 6.26 -6.68 -3.47
C LYS A 142 5.25 -6.70 -4.63
N PRO A 143 5.20 -5.64 -5.46
CA PRO A 143 4.35 -5.62 -6.65
C PRO A 143 4.48 -6.87 -7.52
N MET A 144 5.70 -7.37 -7.72
CA MET A 144 5.95 -8.60 -8.50
C MET A 144 5.30 -9.87 -7.96
N PHE A 145 4.95 -9.94 -6.67
CA PHE A 145 4.22 -11.07 -6.10
C PHE A 145 2.72 -10.83 -6.10
N VAL A 146 2.31 -9.59 -5.81
CA VAL A 146 0.89 -9.19 -5.83
C VAL A 146 0.31 -9.29 -7.24
N GLU A 147 1.05 -8.91 -8.27
CA GLU A 147 0.61 -8.94 -9.67
C GLU A 147 0.46 -10.36 -10.24
N GLN A 148 1.02 -11.38 -9.57
CA GLN A 148 0.87 -12.78 -9.97
C GLN A 148 -0.44 -13.39 -9.48
N LEU A 149 -1.16 -12.75 -8.55
CA LEU A 149 -2.43 -13.26 -8.04
C LEU A 149 -3.44 -13.38 -9.20
N PRO A 150 -3.91 -14.59 -9.56
CA PRO A 150 -4.89 -14.74 -10.62
C PRO A 150 -6.21 -14.14 -10.16
N ILE A 151 -6.77 -13.18 -10.88
CA ILE A 151 -8.08 -12.60 -10.57
C ILE A 151 -9.06 -13.02 -11.67
N PRO A 152 -10.06 -13.88 -11.39
CA PRO A 152 -11.02 -14.30 -12.39
C PRO A 152 -11.90 -13.12 -12.83
N ALA A 153 -12.39 -13.17 -14.06
CA ALA A 153 -13.45 -12.27 -14.50
C ALA A 153 -14.73 -12.61 -13.73
N ILE A 154 -15.22 -11.66 -12.93
CA ILE A 154 -16.41 -11.82 -12.08
C ILE A 154 -17.54 -10.89 -12.52
N SER A 155 -18.79 -11.31 -12.28
CA SER A 155 -19.96 -10.50 -12.62
C SER A 155 -20.04 -9.22 -11.79
N LYS A 156 -20.76 -8.21 -12.31
CA LYS A 156 -21.02 -6.96 -11.58
C LYS A 156 -21.73 -7.18 -10.25
N ASP A 157 -22.58 -8.21 -10.15
CA ASP A 157 -23.29 -8.53 -8.91
C ASP A 157 -22.32 -8.98 -7.82
N ILE A 158 -21.35 -9.83 -8.16
CA ILE A 158 -20.31 -10.28 -7.22
C ILE A 158 -19.38 -9.11 -6.84
N GLN A 159 -18.99 -8.29 -7.82
CA GLN A 159 -18.21 -7.07 -7.53
C GLN A 159 -18.96 -6.19 -6.53
N MET A 160 -20.24 -5.92 -6.77
CA MET A 160 -21.08 -5.11 -5.89
C MET A 160 -21.23 -5.75 -4.50
N GLN A 161 -21.39 -7.08 -4.42
CA GLN A 161 -21.44 -7.79 -3.15
C GLN A 161 -20.17 -7.58 -2.32
N LEU A 162 -18.98 -7.66 -2.94
CA LEU A 162 -17.71 -7.40 -2.27
C LEU A 162 -17.59 -5.92 -1.83
N VAL A 163 -17.99 -4.98 -2.68
CA VAL A 163 -18.01 -3.55 -2.35
C VAL A 163 -18.87 -3.28 -1.11
N LEU A 164 -20.10 -3.79 -1.08
CA LEU A 164 -21.02 -3.63 0.05
C LEU A 164 -20.48 -4.27 1.35
N LEU A 165 -19.73 -5.36 1.26
CA LEU A 165 -19.06 -5.95 2.43
C LEU A 165 -17.92 -5.05 2.92
N ILE A 166 -17.12 -4.48 2.02
CA ILE A 166 -16.01 -3.58 2.35
C ILE A 166 -16.54 -2.29 3.02
N GLU A 167 -17.60 -1.69 2.49
CA GLU A 167 -18.23 -0.50 3.09
C GLU A 167 -18.75 -0.77 4.51
N LYS A 168 -19.28 -1.97 4.77
CA LYS A 168 -19.72 -2.39 6.10
C LYS A 168 -18.57 -2.50 7.12
N LEU A 169 -17.32 -2.70 6.68
CA LEU A 169 -16.18 -2.73 7.60
C LEU A 169 -15.97 -1.39 8.30
N SER A 170 -16.16 -0.29 7.57
CA SER A 170 -16.07 1.07 8.12
C SER A 170 -17.28 1.39 9.00
N ALA A 171 -18.48 0.94 8.60
CA ALA A 171 -19.72 1.22 9.33
C ALA A 171 -19.89 0.37 10.60
N SER A 172 -19.28 -0.81 10.68
CA SER A 172 -19.47 -1.77 11.79
C SER A 172 -18.17 -2.44 12.22
N PRO A 173 -17.23 -1.71 12.88
CA PRO A 173 -15.95 -2.26 13.32
C PRO A 173 -16.07 -3.49 14.23
N SER A 174 -17.15 -3.59 15.03
CA SER A 174 -17.43 -4.74 15.90
C SER A 174 -17.71 -6.03 15.13
N LEU A 175 -18.18 -5.93 13.89
CA LEU A 175 -18.49 -7.08 13.02
C LEU A 175 -17.36 -7.40 12.04
N LYS A 176 -16.21 -6.72 12.13
CA LYS A 176 -15.09 -6.84 11.20
C LYS A 176 -14.74 -8.29 10.88
N LYS A 177 -14.59 -9.14 11.90
CA LYS A 177 -14.24 -10.56 11.72
C LYS A 177 -15.29 -11.31 10.89
N GLN A 178 -16.58 -11.14 11.19
CA GLN A 178 -17.68 -11.81 10.48
C GLN A 178 -17.79 -11.32 9.03
N ILE A 179 -17.51 -10.04 8.79
CA ILE A 179 -17.52 -9.47 7.45
C ILE A 179 -16.34 -10.00 6.65
N GLU A 180 -15.15 -10.07 7.24
CA GLU A 180 -13.97 -10.68 6.59
C GLU A 180 -14.21 -12.16 6.26
N GLU A 181 -14.84 -12.93 7.15
CA GLU A 181 -15.24 -14.32 6.89
C GLU A 181 -16.20 -14.43 5.69
N LYS A 182 -17.17 -13.52 5.57
CA LYS A 182 -18.06 -13.46 4.40
C LYS A 182 -17.33 -13.09 3.11
N ILE A 183 -16.36 -12.18 3.18
CA ILE A 183 -15.50 -11.85 2.04
C ILE A 183 -14.71 -13.09 1.63
N ASP A 184 -14.09 -13.80 2.58
CA ASP A 184 -13.34 -15.03 2.32
C ASP A 184 -14.24 -16.08 1.66
N ASP A 185 -15.48 -16.27 2.12
CA ASP A 185 -16.41 -17.23 1.50
C ASP A 185 -16.77 -16.87 0.05
N VAL A 186 -17.03 -15.59 -0.23
CA VAL A 186 -17.23 -15.11 -1.60
C VAL A 186 -15.99 -15.41 -2.43
N VAL A 187 -14.80 -15.04 -1.95
CA VAL A 187 -13.54 -15.23 -2.68
C VAL A 187 -13.27 -16.71 -2.93
N PHE A 188 -13.41 -17.59 -1.94
CA PHE A 188 -13.23 -19.03 -2.13
C PHE A 188 -14.16 -19.60 -3.21
N SER A 189 -15.40 -19.12 -3.30
CA SER A 189 -16.33 -19.55 -4.35
C SER A 189 -15.86 -19.18 -5.76
N LEU A 190 -15.12 -18.06 -5.91
CA LEU A 190 -14.60 -17.62 -7.22
C LEU A 190 -13.56 -18.58 -7.81
N TYR A 191 -12.87 -19.32 -6.96
CA TYR A 191 -11.80 -20.26 -7.35
C TYR A 191 -12.21 -21.72 -7.17
N ASN A 192 -13.47 -21.99 -6.82
CA ASN A 192 -13.97 -23.34 -6.53
C ASN A 192 -13.16 -24.07 -5.46
N ILE A 193 -12.70 -23.35 -4.42
CA ILE A 193 -11.87 -23.93 -3.36
C ILE A 193 -12.69 -24.94 -2.54
N THR A 194 -12.17 -26.16 -2.40
CA THR A 194 -12.83 -27.24 -1.66
C THR A 194 -12.76 -27.03 -0.15
N LEU A 195 -13.50 -27.84 0.63
CA LEU A 195 -13.43 -27.78 2.08
C LEU A 195 -12.04 -28.17 2.61
N GLU A 196 -11.40 -29.16 2.00
CA GLU A 196 -10.06 -29.62 2.34
C GLU A 196 -9.03 -28.52 2.10
N GLU A 197 -9.12 -27.84 0.95
CA GLU A 197 -8.24 -26.71 0.61
C GLU A 197 -8.47 -25.51 1.54
N LYS A 198 -9.74 -25.21 1.86
CA LYS A 198 -10.07 -24.19 2.88
C LYS A 198 -9.37 -24.53 4.19
N GLN A 199 -9.45 -25.77 4.68
CA GLN A 199 -8.81 -26.18 5.93
C GLN A 199 -7.29 -25.99 5.90
N LEU A 200 -6.63 -26.30 4.78
CA LEU A 200 -5.20 -26.05 4.59
C LEU A 200 -4.86 -24.56 4.73
N ILE A 201 -5.63 -23.70 4.05
CA ILE A 201 -5.44 -22.24 4.07
C ILE A 201 -5.67 -21.68 5.48
N TYR A 202 -6.69 -22.16 6.19
CA TYR A 202 -6.95 -21.75 7.58
C TYR A 202 -5.84 -22.18 8.53
N LYS A 203 -5.27 -23.38 8.33
CA LYS A 203 -4.17 -23.89 9.15
C LYS A 203 -2.90 -23.06 8.99
N ASP A 204 -2.54 -22.69 7.75
CA ASP A 204 -1.41 -21.79 7.48
C ASP A 204 -1.59 -20.43 8.18
N ALA A 205 -2.78 -19.84 8.04
CA ALA A 205 -3.11 -18.58 8.70
C ALA A 205 -2.99 -18.66 10.24
N PHE A 206 -3.30 -19.82 10.84
CA PHE A 206 -3.19 -20.04 12.27
C PHE A 206 -1.73 -20.19 12.74
N ILE A 207 -0.92 -20.99 12.03
CA ILE A 207 0.50 -21.21 12.36
C ILE A 207 1.26 -19.88 12.35
N ASN A 208 1.04 -19.08 11.31
CA ASN A 208 1.68 -17.77 11.16
C ASN A 208 1.31 -16.81 12.29
N LYS A 209 0.07 -16.88 12.79
CA LYS A 209 -0.37 -16.08 13.94
C LYS A 209 0.36 -16.49 15.22
N SER A 210 0.51 -17.79 15.49
CA SER A 210 1.20 -18.29 16.70
C SER A 210 2.68 -17.91 16.75
N ILE A 211 3.39 -18.04 15.62
CA ILE A 211 4.81 -17.64 15.51
C ILE A 211 4.98 -16.14 15.82
N SER A 212 4.11 -15.30 15.24
CA SER A 212 4.17 -13.84 15.47
C SER A 212 3.95 -13.45 16.94
N SER A 213 3.08 -14.17 17.66
CA SER A 213 2.84 -13.91 19.08
C SER A 213 4.00 -14.33 19.98
N GLU A 214 4.66 -15.45 19.67
CA GLU A 214 5.81 -15.92 20.45
C GLU A 214 7.06 -15.03 20.26
N GLU A 215 7.29 -14.52 19.06
CA GLU A 215 8.40 -13.58 18.81
C GLU A 215 8.14 -12.21 19.44
N SER A 216 6.89 -11.74 19.46
CA SER A 216 6.51 -10.48 20.13
C SER A 216 6.75 -10.52 21.64
N LEU A 217 6.57 -11.69 22.27
CA LEU A 217 6.81 -11.91 23.71
C LEU A 217 8.31 -12.01 24.06
N LYS A 218 9.18 -12.31 23.09
CA LYS A 218 10.64 -12.38 23.31
C LYS A 218 11.34 -11.01 23.23
N ILE A 219 10.63 -9.98 22.76
CA ILE A 219 11.16 -8.63 22.52
C ILE A 219 10.63 -7.62 23.57
N SER A 220 9.71 -8.03 24.45
CA SER A 220 9.21 -7.26 25.60
C SER A 220 9.90 -7.65 26.89
#